data_AF-X1UV88-F1
#
_entry.id   AF-X1UV88-F1
#
_cell.length_a   1.000
_cell.length_b   1.000
_cell.length_c   1.000
_cell.angle_alpha   90.00
_cell.angle_beta   90.00
_cell.angle_gamma   90.00
#
_symmetry.space_group_name_H-M   'P 1'
#
loop_
_entity.id
_entity.type
_entity.pdbx_description
1 polymer ?
#
loop_
_entity_poly.entity_id
_entity_poly.type
_entity_poly.pdbx_seq_one_letter_code
_entity_poly.pdbx_strand_id
1 'polypeptide(L)'
;LAIAHMVFRESPEKVFASSYMGETGVDEQTALLLHYTDGALANLSCAIQTNTTHEVRIYGTEGSIHIPNFWHATSAVLQLNNKNPLKISGESNYGYEVSEVMSCIKTGKTE
;
A
#
# COMPACT_ATOMS: atom_id res chain seq x y z
N LEU A 1 -2.47 -2.20 5.06
CA LEU A 1 -2.42 -3.67 4.89
C LEU A 1 -2.61 -4.11 3.43
N ALA A 2 -3.70 -3.74 2.75
CA ALA A 2 -4.00 -4.20 1.38
C ALA A 2 -2.85 -4.08 0.37
N ILE A 3 -2.13 -2.95 0.35
CA ILE A 3 -0.98 -2.77 -0.56
C ILE A 3 0.16 -3.74 -0.28
N ALA A 4 0.49 -4.01 0.99
CA ALA A 4 1.54 -4.98 1.32
C ALA A 4 1.13 -6.37 0.83
N HIS A 5 -0.14 -6.75 1.00
CA HIS A 5 -0.65 -8.01 0.45
C HIS A 5 -0.64 -8.05 -1.07
N MET A 6 -0.96 -6.93 -1.76
CA MET A 6 -0.88 -6.86 -3.23
C MET A 6 0.55 -7.07 -3.74
N VAL A 7 1.54 -6.54 -3.03
CA VAL A 7 2.96 -6.63 -3.39
C VAL A 7 3.51 -8.03 -3.14
N PHE A 8 3.29 -8.59 -1.95
CA PHE A 8 3.86 -9.88 -1.55
C PHE A 8 3.01 -11.09 -1.94
N ARG A 9 1.70 -10.90 -2.17
CA ARG A 9 0.73 -11.93 -2.58
C ARG A 9 0.64 -13.14 -1.64
N GLU A 10 1.02 -12.94 -0.39
CA GLU A 10 0.95 -13.92 0.68
C GLU A 10 0.54 -13.24 1.99
N SER A 11 0.25 -14.04 3.02
CA SER A 11 0.07 -13.55 4.38
C SER A 11 1.44 -13.43 5.06
N PRO A 12 1.66 -12.40 5.91
CA PRO A 12 2.91 -12.30 6.65
C PRO A 12 3.05 -13.48 7.64
N GLU A 13 4.27 -13.99 7.78
CA GLU A 13 4.62 -15.02 8.76
C GLU A 13 4.51 -14.49 10.20
N LYS A 14 4.82 -13.20 10.40
CA LYS A 14 4.75 -12.52 11.70
C LYS A 14 4.29 -11.09 11.55
N VAL A 15 3.55 -10.63 12.55
CA VAL A 15 3.05 -9.26 12.66
C VAL A 15 3.46 -8.71 14.01
N PHE A 16 4.17 -7.59 14.01
CA PHE A 16 4.42 -6.78 15.19
C PHE A 16 3.67 -5.46 15.03
N ALA A 17 2.93 -5.05 16.05
CA ALA A 17 2.21 -3.79 16.04
C ALA A 17 2.38 -3.07 17.38
N SER A 18 2.45 -1.75 17.34
CA SER A 18 2.48 -0.89 18.53
C SER A 18 1.61 0.32 18.27
N SER A 19 0.77 0.66 19.25
CA SER A 19 -0.24 1.71 19.11
C SER A 19 -0.23 2.64 20.31
N TYR A 20 -0.55 3.90 20.07
CA TYR A 20 -0.94 4.85 21.10
C TYR A 20 -2.48 4.92 21.17
N MET A 21 -3.03 4.61 22.34
CA MET A 21 -4.46 4.66 22.60
C MET A 21 -4.86 6.07 23.07
N GLY A 22 -5.84 6.65 22.39
CA GLY A 22 -6.39 7.97 22.70
C GLY A 22 -7.35 7.99 23.89
N GLU A 23 -7.79 9.18 24.27
CA GLU A 23 -8.75 9.39 25.37
C GLU A 23 -10.12 8.75 25.12
N THR A 24 -10.49 8.61 23.84
CA THR A 24 -11.73 7.94 23.43
C THR A 24 -11.63 6.41 23.46
N GLY A 25 -10.44 5.85 23.71
CA GLY A 25 -10.17 4.43 23.71
C GLY A 25 -9.93 3.81 22.34
N VAL A 26 -9.84 4.60 21.26
CA VAL A 26 -9.41 4.15 19.93
C VAL A 26 -7.89 4.33 19.77
N ASP A 27 -7.26 3.59 18.86
CA ASP A 27 -5.88 3.86 18.50
C ASP A 27 -5.80 5.15 17.68
N GLU A 28 -4.96 6.09 18.10
CA GLU A 28 -4.79 7.36 17.39
C GLU A 28 -3.59 7.35 16.45
N GLN A 29 -2.65 6.44 16.71
CA GLN A 29 -1.50 6.16 15.87
C GLN A 29 -1.04 4.72 16.08
N THR A 30 -0.74 4.03 15.00
CA THR A 30 -0.30 2.64 14.99
C THR A 30 0.86 2.45 14.01
N ALA A 31 1.90 1.76 14.44
CA ALA A 31 2.99 1.28 13.59
C ALA A 31 2.95 -0.25 13.50
N LEU A 32 3.24 -0.79 12.31
CA LEU A 32 3.26 -2.23 12.05
C LEU A 32 4.54 -2.63 11.32
N LEU A 33 5.12 -3.75 11.74
CA LEU A 33 6.18 -4.45 11.03
C LEU A 33 5.68 -5.85 10.67
N LEU A 34 5.60 -6.12 9.37
CA LEU A 34 5.16 -7.40 8.81
C LEU A 34 6.37 -8.13 8.24
N HIS A 35 6.54 -9.39 8.62
CA HIS A 35 7.58 -10.27 8.10
C HIS A 35 6.99 -11.24 7.09
N TYR A 36 7.66 -11.39 5.97
CA TYR A 36 7.27 -12.24 4.84
C TYR A 36 8.36 -13.28 4.56
N THR A 37 8.06 -14.20 3.64
CA THR A 37 8.99 -15.25 3.22
C THR A 37 10.29 -14.63 2.66
N ASP A 38 11.40 -15.37 2.77
CA ASP A 38 12.73 -14.95 2.26
C ASP A 38 13.26 -13.63 2.84
N GLY A 39 12.80 -13.26 4.04
CA GLY A 39 13.28 -12.07 4.75
C GLY A 39 12.71 -10.75 4.23
N ALA A 40 11.69 -10.79 3.37
CA ALA A 40 10.98 -9.60 2.96
C ALA A 40 10.23 -8.95 4.13
N LEU A 41 10.13 -7.62 4.11
CA LEU A 41 9.55 -6.83 5.20
C LEU A 41 8.62 -5.75 4.65
N ALA A 42 7.53 -5.48 5.38
CA ALA A 42 6.73 -4.28 5.20
C ALA A 42 6.68 -3.49 6.52
N ASN A 43 7.04 -2.20 6.45
CA ASN A 43 6.83 -1.25 7.54
C ASN A 43 5.66 -0.33 7.18
N LEU A 44 4.65 -0.28 8.03
CA LEU A 44 3.45 0.54 7.83
C LEU A 44 3.20 1.40 9.06
N SER A 45 2.60 2.56 8.83
CA SER A 45 2.08 3.39 9.91
C SER A 45 0.78 4.06 9.48
N CYS A 46 -0.12 4.27 10.44
CA CYS A 46 -1.31 5.11 10.27
C CYS A 46 -1.49 5.98 11.52
N ALA A 47 -2.09 7.15 11.33
CA ALA A 47 -2.40 8.06 12.42
C ALA A 47 -3.62 8.92 12.03
N ILE A 48 -4.42 9.31 13.02
CA ILE A 48 -5.55 10.24 12.84
C ILE A 48 -5.26 11.63 13.40
N GLN A 49 -4.33 11.74 14.35
CA GLN A 49 -3.92 13.02 14.97
C GLN A 49 -2.61 13.59 14.39
N THR A 50 -1.85 12.77 13.66
CA THR A 50 -0.54 13.16 13.09
C THR A 50 -0.63 13.20 11.58
N ASN A 51 -0.30 14.35 10.97
CA ASN A 51 -0.25 14.47 9.52
C ASN A 51 1.04 13.83 8.96
N THR A 52 0.93 12.56 8.55
CA THR A 52 2.05 11.81 7.96
C THR A 52 2.07 11.93 6.43
N THR A 53 3.18 11.56 5.81
CA THR A 53 3.22 11.43 4.36
C THR A 53 2.45 10.19 3.92
N HIS A 54 1.45 10.38 3.06
CA HIS A 54 0.67 9.29 2.49
C HIS A 54 1.34 8.72 1.23
N GLU A 55 2.46 8.01 1.40
CA GLU A 55 3.19 7.41 0.27
C GLU A 55 3.44 5.92 0.47
N VAL A 56 3.67 5.23 -0.66
CA VAL A 56 4.17 3.86 -0.69
C VAL A 56 5.51 3.85 -1.40
N ARG A 57 6.46 3.13 -0.82
CA ARG A 57 7.75 2.82 -1.44
C ARG A 57 7.97 1.33 -1.44
N ILE A 58 8.28 0.79 -2.60
CA ILE A 58 8.59 -0.62 -2.80
C ILE A 58 10.05 -0.68 -3.22
N TYR A 59 10.86 -1.42 -2.48
CA TYR A 59 12.30 -1.52 -2.71
C TYR A 59 12.67 -2.94 -3.10
N GLY A 60 13.47 -3.07 -4.15
CA GLY A 60 14.11 -4.31 -4.57
C GLY A 60 15.61 -4.09 -4.77
N THR A 61 16.31 -5.16 -5.11
CA THR A 61 17.77 -5.12 -5.34
C THR A 61 18.16 -4.30 -6.58
N GLU A 62 17.27 -4.18 -7.56
CA GLU A 62 17.54 -3.51 -8.84
C GLU A 62 16.98 -2.07 -8.93
N GLY A 63 16.23 -1.64 -7.91
CA GLY A 63 15.59 -0.34 -7.91
C GLY A 63 14.43 -0.20 -6.93
N SER A 64 13.57 0.78 -7.18
CA SER A 64 12.43 1.09 -6.33
C SER A 64 11.25 1.67 -7.11
N ILE A 65 10.07 1.56 -6.53
CA ILE A 65 8.86 2.24 -6.99
C ILE A 65 8.40 3.18 -5.89
N HIS A 66 8.10 4.43 -6.24
CA HIS A 66 7.50 5.42 -5.35
C HIS A 66 6.12 5.81 -5.86
N ILE A 67 5.13 5.76 -4.97
CA ILE A 67 3.73 6.13 -5.24
C ILE A 67 3.32 7.19 -4.21
N PRO A 68 3.35 8.48 -4.56
CA PRO A 68 2.84 9.53 -3.69
C PRO A 68 1.32 9.48 -3.63
N ASN A 69 0.73 9.92 -2.51
CA ASN A 69 -0.72 9.94 -2.30
C ASN A 69 -1.38 8.60 -2.64
N PHE A 70 -0.79 7.49 -2.17
CA PHE A 70 -1.03 6.16 -2.71
C PHE A 70 -2.51 5.71 -2.69
N TRP A 71 -3.31 6.24 -1.75
CA TRP A 71 -4.72 5.90 -1.60
C TRP A 71 -5.62 6.57 -2.65
N HIS A 72 -5.10 7.55 -3.39
CA HIS A 72 -5.74 8.18 -4.56
C HIS A 72 -4.68 8.49 -5.64
N ALA A 73 -3.81 7.51 -5.92
CA ALA A 73 -2.62 7.73 -6.71
C ALA A 73 -2.94 8.17 -8.16
N THR A 74 -2.31 9.27 -8.60
CA THR A 74 -2.35 9.75 -10.00
C THR A 74 -0.99 9.65 -10.68
N SER A 75 0.03 9.19 -9.96
CA SER A 75 1.35 8.96 -10.51
C SER A 75 2.13 7.92 -9.73
N ALA A 76 3.11 7.33 -10.39
CA ALA A 76 4.15 6.53 -9.78
C ALA A 76 5.48 6.76 -10.49
N VAL A 77 6.59 6.55 -9.79
CA VAL A 77 7.94 6.66 -10.34
C VAL A 77 8.66 5.34 -10.13
N LEU A 78 9.13 4.74 -11.23
CA LEU A 78 10.06 3.61 -11.20
C LEU A 78 11.48 4.15 -11.35
N GLN A 79 12.33 3.87 -10.38
CA GLN A 79 13.76 4.19 -10.41
C GLN A 79 14.56 2.88 -10.43
N LEU A 80 15.30 2.63 -11.50
CA LEU A 80 16.25 1.53 -11.60
C LEU A 80 17.67 2.07 -11.39
N ASN A 81 18.57 1.28 -10.81
CA ASN A 81 19.89 1.76 -10.34
C ASN A 81 20.73 2.49 -11.42
N ASN A 82 20.65 2.04 -12.67
CA ASN A 82 21.46 2.56 -13.78
C ASN A 82 20.63 3.14 -14.93
N LYS A 83 19.37 3.56 -14.67
CA LYS A 83 18.51 4.15 -15.69
C LYS A 83 17.87 5.43 -15.18
N ASN A 84 17.46 6.28 -16.12
CA ASN A 84 16.64 7.43 -15.80
C ASN A 84 15.29 6.98 -15.22
N PRO A 85 14.75 7.69 -14.21
CA PRO A 85 13.46 7.36 -13.64
C PRO A 85 12.35 7.42 -14.71
N LEU A 86 11.48 6.42 -14.69
CA LEU A 86 10.27 6.38 -15.49
C LEU A 86 9.11 6.87 -14.63
N LYS A 87 8.53 8.01 -14.99
CA LYS A 87 7.31 8.52 -14.38
C LYS A 87 6.12 8.06 -15.19
N ILE A 88 5.14 7.46 -14.51
CA ILE A 88 3.82 7.18 -15.07
C ILE A 88 2.79 8.09 -14.41
N SER A 89 1.78 8.45 -15.18
CA SER A 89 0.64 9.25 -14.73
C SER A 89 -0.66 8.54 -15.09
N GLY A 90 -1.68 8.75 -14.27
CA GLY A 90 -3.01 8.20 -14.45
C GLY A 90 -4.04 9.06 -13.71
N GLU A 91 -5.26 8.57 -13.69
CA GLU A 91 -6.37 9.22 -13.00
C GLU A 91 -6.76 8.41 -11.76
N SER A 92 -7.25 9.10 -10.72
CA SER A 92 -7.80 8.47 -9.53
C SER A 92 -9.30 8.78 -9.48
N ASN A 93 -10.12 7.77 -9.69
CA ASN A 93 -11.58 7.84 -9.58
C ASN A 93 -12.15 6.45 -9.29
N TYR A 94 -13.41 6.40 -8.86
CA TYR A 94 -14.11 5.15 -8.56
C TYR A 94 -14.55 4.38 -9.81
N GLY A 95 -14.33 4.90 -11.02
CA GLY A 95 -14.73 4.27 -12.28
C GLY A 95 -14.07 2.91 -12.51
N TYR A 96 -12.83 2.73 -12.04
CA TYR A 96 -12.13 1.44 -12.12
C TYR A 96 -12.79 0.37 -11.25
N GLU A 97 -13.11 0.71 -9.99
CA GLU A 97 -13.77 -0.20 -9.05
C GLU A 97 -15.18 -0.55 -9.54
N VAL A 98 -15.95 0.44 -9.99
CA VAL A 98 -17.28 0.24 -10.58
C VAL A 98 -17.19 -0.68 -11.80
N SER A 99 -16.21 -0.47 -12.68
CA SER A 99 -16.03 -1.30 -13.89
C SER A 99 -15.72 -2.75 -13.53
N GLU A 100 -14.89 -3.00 -12.52
CA GLU A 100 -14.55 -4.36 -12.06
C GLU A 100 -15.75 -5.05 -11.40
N VAL A 101 -16.50 -4.35 -10.54
CA VAL A 101 -17.74 -4.88 -9.94
C VAL A 101 -18.74 -5.28 -11.02
N MET A 102 -18.95 -4.41 -12.02
CA MET A 102 -19.84 -4.70 -13.14
C MET A 102 -19.36 -5.89 -13.98
N SER A 103 -18.03 -6.06 -14.14
CA SER A 103 -17.43 -7.23 -14.80
C SER A 103 -17.71 -8.52 -14.01
N CYS A 104 -17.51 -8.50 -12.70
CA CYS A 104 -17.78 -9.63 -11.81
C CYS A 104 -19.25 -10.06 -11.86
N ILE A 105 -20.19 -9.10 -11.77
CA ILE A 105 -21.63 -9.36 -11.88
C ILE A 105 -21.99 -10.01 -13.22
N LYS A 106 -21.48 -9.45 -14.34
CA LYS A 106 -21.75 -9.99 -15.68
C LYS A 106 -21.20 -11.39 -15.89
N THR A 107 -20.10 -11.73 -15.21
CA THR A 107 -19.44 -13.05 -15.30
C THR A 107 -19.92 -14.03 -14.24
N GLY A 108 -20.90 -13.65 -13.40
CA GLY A 108 -21.49 -14.52 -12.39
C GLY A 108 -20.55 -14.87 -11.24
N LYS A 109 -19.53 -14.05 -10.98
CA LYS A 109 -18.67 -14.22 -9.80
C LYS A 109 -19.43 -13.83 -8.52
N THR A 110 -19.23 -14.61 -7.47
CA THR A 110 -19.72 -14.32 -6.11
C THR A 110 -18.55 -13.94 -5.21
N GLU A 111 -18.85 -13.27 -4.10
CA GLU A 111 -17.89 -13.00 -3.01
C GLU A 111 -17.30 -14.29 -2.41
#